data_AF-A0A920KGA3-F1
#
_entry.id   AF-A0A920KGA3-F1
#
_cell.length_a   1.000
_cell.length_b   1.000
_cell.length_c   1.000
_cell.angle_alpha   90.00
_cell.angle_beta   90.00
_cell.angle_gamma   90.00
#
_symmetry.space_group_name_H-M   'P 1'
#
loop_
_entity.id
_entity.type
_entity.pdbx_description
1 polymer ?
#
loop_
_entity_poly.entity_id
_entity_poly.type
_entity_poly.pdbx_seq_one_letter_code
_entity_poly.pdbx_strand_id
1 'polypeptide(L)'
;MQLPNVEQLDSEDKNWFARAIAGMVVADGRVDESETAFLKEALGFLEDRSQVEQIMGIVKQGKPPEMPAAKIDSKQAFIMLKYLSELMVADAHLSPGEVRFFLYSGRLLGFTPDILTKLWKTARAQLEATLPKAVAQIGNQTVEITLTELHDSKFSFRFGQALTPNCKIILKLHRSDGSFWDPIACRMAGQHQDKFDQSSFTILGRFEQKVAEPHGILQILHPDQFTGHDENILKPNKDSLMGRLVHCFLCNEPRVPHYVLRSRSMITAPNIFGVPAYEKPAGNLQFCDYNLIQITTCPKCGFSANDLSFFKKQNTDEPPFNVEKLNEVWGEKSKSLYEEAQKSKESYFTEDRSVNDALLSYDLAILSMNQLAEIEKDPKKKINYIRKVASLLLFQAEVLMENQQRAKAESNLEEVVKALEPVFQNMEGAVIIHTALLIFQIKIYFGDTQSAAQYMKFMDGYDPDGKLDPNGEEAKELKVSSNKLKAVFDDREILNKDSLSRFHLDE
;
A
#
# COMPACT_ATOMS: atom_id res chain seq x y z
N MET A 1 -18.87 -29.03 -6.51
CA MET A 1 -18.94 -30.12 -5.52
C MET A 1 -20.14 -30.97 -5.88
N GLN A 2 -19.99 -32.30 -6.00
CA GLN A 2 -21.10 -33.18 -6.34
C GLN A 2 -21.54 -33.87 -5.04
N LEU A 3 -22.72 -33.51 -4.55
CA LEU A 3 -23.34 -34.19 -3.43
C LEU A 3 -23.40 -35.70 -3.73
N PRO A 4 -23.34 -36.57 -2.70
CA PRO A 4 -23.84 -37.92 -2.83
C PRO A 4 -25.22 -37.87 -3.49
N ASN A 5 -25.63 -38.91 -4.23
CA ASN A 5 -26.98 -38.91 -4.76
C ASN A 5 -27.98 -39.08 -3.60
N VAL A 6 -28.29 -37.97 -2.93
CA VAL A 6 -29.09 -37.94 -1.70
C VAL A 6 -30.54 -38.35 -2.00
N GLU A 7 -30.97 -38.20 -3.26
CA GLU A 7 -32.27 -38.68 -3.73
C GLU A 7 -32.38 -40.22 -3.72
N GLN A 8 -31.26 -40.95 -3.68
CA GLN A 8 -31.23 -42.41 -3.59
C GLN A 8 -31.13 -42.95 -2.16
N LEU A 9 -30.96 -42.07 -1.17
CA LEU A 9 -30.94 -42.44 0.25
C LEU A 9 -32.36 -42.51 0.80
N ASP A 10 -32.62 -43.49 1.66
CA ASP A 10 -33.85 -43.48 2.45
C ASP A 10 -33.76 -42.46 3.61
N SER A 11 -34.86 -42.28 4.32
CA SER A 11 -34.92 -41.30 5.43
C SER A 11 -33.96 -41.62 6.58
N GLU A 12 -33.67 -42.91 6.83
CA GLU A 12 -32.77 -43.33 7.91
C GLU A 12 -31.31 -42.99 7.54
N ASP A 13 -30.92 -43.29 6.30
CA ASP A 13 -29.59 -43.02 5.78
C ASP A 13 -29.33 -41.50 5.61
N LYS A 14 -30.34 -40.74 5.19
CA LYS A 14 -30.28 -39.26 5.16
C LYS A 14 -30.03 -38.70 6.56
N ASN A 15 -30.78 -39.16 7.56
CA ASN A 15 -30.60 -38.72 8.94
C ASN A 15 -29.23 -39.13 9.50
N TRP A 16 -28.76 -40.35 9.18
CA TRP A 16 -27.42 -40.79 9.56
C TRP A 16 -26.35 -39.85 8.96
N PHE A 17 -26.46 -39.52 7.68
CA PHE A 17 -25.50 -38.65 7.01
C PHE A 17 -25.50 -37.24 7.58
N ALA A 18 -26.68 -36.66 7.83
CA ALA A 18 -26.78 -35.34 8.45
C ALA A 18 -26.16 -35.30 9.85
N ARG A 19 -26.32 -36.37 10.65
CA ARG A 19 -25.64 -36.52 11.95
C ARG A 19 -24.13 -36.61 11.81
N ALA A 20 -23.63 -37.31 10.80
CA ALA A 20 -22.20 -37.40 10.53
C ALA A 20 -21.61 -36.07 10.08
N ILE A 21 -22.32 -35.29 9.25
CA ILE A 21 -21.90 -33.93 8.86
C ILE A 21 -21.87 -33.04 10.10
N ALA A 22 -22.95 -32.97 10.87
CA ALA A 22 -23.00 -32.15 12.08
C ALA A 22 -21.96 -32.58 13.13
N GLY A 23 -21.67 -33.87 13.24
CA GLY A 23 -20.63 -34.39 14.09
C GLY A 23 -19.22 -33.98 13.68
N MET A 24 -18.96 -33.86 12.37
CA MET A 24 -17.68 -33.36 11.85
C MET A 24 -17.51 -31.88 12.17
N VAL A 25 -18.54 -31.08 11.91
CA VAL A 25 -18.58 -29.62 12.14
C VAL A 25 -18.35 -29.25 13.61
N VAL A 26 -18.61 -30.15 14.57
CA VAL A 26 -18.38 -29.87 16.00
C VAL A 26 -17.16 -30.60 16.56
N ALA A 27 -16.41 -31.34 15.75
CA ALA A 27 -15.38 -32.26 16.22
C ALA A 27 -14.14 -31.56 16.78
N ASP A 28 -13.84 -30.36 16.30
CA ASP A 28 -12.73 -29.51 16.75
C ASP A 28 -13.16 -28.53 17.87
N GLY A 29 -14.47 -28.39 18.10
CA GLY A 29 -15.07 -27.49 19.09
C GLY A 29 -15.24 -26.04 18.61
N ARG A 30 -15.07 -25.77 17.32
CA ARG A 30 -15.37 -24.50 16.66
C ARG A 30 -16.36 -24.77 15.53
N VAL A 31 -16.97 -23.72 14.99
CA VAL A 31 -17.84 -23.82 13.82
C VAL A 31 -17.53 -22.62 12.95
N ASP A 32 -16.96 -22.85 11.77
CA ASP A 32 -16.63 -21.79 10.80
C ASP A 32 -17.74 -21.61 9.75
N GLU A 33 -17.85 -20.44 9.14
CA GLU A 33 -18.75 -20.13 8.03
C GLU A 33 -18.61 -21.11 6.87
N SER A 34 -17.38 -21.54 6.55
CA SER A 34 -17.11 -22.56 5.52
C SER A 34 -17.80 -23.89 5.81
N GLU A 35 -17.87 -24.29 7.08
CA GLU A 35 -18.52 -25.51 7.55
C GLU A 35 -20.05 -25.36 7.67
N THR A 36 -20.53 -24.14 7.96
CA THR A 36 -21.99 -23.89 8.03
C THR A 36 -22.70 -24.13 6.70
N ALA A 37 -21.99 -24.03 5.57
CA ALA A 37 -22.52 -24.36 4.25
C ALA A 37 -22.90 -25.84 4.17
N PHE A 38 -22.01 -26.73 4.61
CA PHE A 38 -22.25 -28.18 4.67
C PHE A 38 -23.38 -28.54 5.63
N LEU A 39 -23.47 -27.82 6.76
CA LEU A 39 -24.59 -28.00 7.68
C LEU A 39 -25.93 -27.58 7.05
N LYS A 40 -25.98 -26.45 6.35
CA LYS A 40 -27.20 -26.01 5.64
C LYS A 40 -27.61 -26.99 4.56
N GLU A 41 -26.64 -27.52 3.80
CA GLU A 41 -26.88 -28.60 2.84
C GLU A 41 -27.43 -29.85 3.52
N ALA A 42 -26.86 -30.23 4.68
CA ALA A 42 -27.32 -31.36 5.47
C ALA A 42 -28.78 -31.22 5.92
N LEU A 43 -29.17 -30.04 6.39
CA LEU A 43 -30.55 -29.76 6.78
C LEU A 43 -31.52 -29.75 5.59
N GLY A 44 -31.03 -29.32 4.42
CA GLY A 44 -31.84 -29.17 3.21
C GLY A 44 -32.37 -30.47 2.61
N PHE A 45 -31.72 -31.61 2.90
CA PHE A 45 -32.17 -32.92 2.43
C PHE A 45 -32.94 -33.74 3.48
N LEU A 46 -33.12 -33.22 4.69
CA LEU A 46 -33.96 -33.86 5.71
C LEU A 46 -35.44 -33.51 5.47
N GLU A 47 -36.29 -34.54 5.50
CA GLU A 47 -37.72 -34.39 5.22
C GLU A 47 -38.53 -34.07 6.49
N ASP A 48 -38.02 -34.45 7.67
CA ASP A 48 -38.69 -34.28 8.97
C ASP A 48 -38.08 -33.14 9.79
N ARG A 49 -38.95 -32.23 10.23
CA ARG A 49 -38.60 -31.11 11.11
C ARG A 49 -38.01 -31.57 12.46
N SER A 50 -38.44 -32.71 12.98
CA SER A 50 -37.87 -33.29 14.21
C SER A 50 -36.39 -33.67 14.02
N GLN A 51 -36.02 -34.20 12.85
CA GLN A 51 -34.64 -34.53 12.53
C GLN A 51 -33.78 -33.26 12.43
N VAL A 52 -34.30 -32.20 11.79
CA VAL A 52 -33.64 -30.88 11.75
C VAL A 52 -33.37 -30.34 13.16
N GLU A 53 -34.34 -30.43 14.07
CA GLU A 53 -34.18 -29.99 15.46
C GLU A 53 -33.12 -30.80 16.21
N GLN A 54 -33.03 -32.11 15.97
CA GLN A 54 -31.98 -32.95 16.56
C GLN A 54 -30.59 -32.57 16.07
N ILE A 55 -30.42 -32.35 14.77
CA ILE A 55 -29.14 -31.90 14.19
C ILE A 55 -28.71 -30.57 14.79
N MET A 56 -29.63 -29.60 14.87
CA MET A 56 -29.35 -28.31 15.51
C MET A 56 -29.02 -28.45 17.00
N GLY A 57 -29.59 -29.46 17.68
CA GLY A 57 -29.24 -29.82 19.05
C GLY A 57 -27.79 -30.27 19.21
N ILE A 58 -27.28 -31.09 18.28
CA ILE A 58 -25.87 -31.55 18.26
C ILE A 58 -24.93 -30.34 18.14
N VAL A 59 -25.21 -29.45 17.20
CA VAL A 59 -24.41 -28.24 16.96
C VAL A 59 -24.39 -27.35 18.20
N LYS A 60 -25.54 -27.14 18.86
CA LYS A 60 -25.64 -26.35 20.10
C LYS A 60 -24.89 -26.97 21.28
N GLN A 61 -24.83 -28.29 21.36
CA GLN A 61 -24.11 -28.99 22.44
C GLN A 61 -22.59 -28.99 22.21
N GLY A 62 -22.13 -28.77 20.98
CA GLY A 62 -20.71 -28.74 20.63
C GLY A 62 -20.01 -30.07 20.88
N LYS A 63 -20.74 -31.19 20.80
CA LYS A 63 -20.22 -32.54 21.04
C LYS A 63 -20.61 -33.46 19.89
N PRO A 64 -19.64 -34.21 19.32
CA PRO A 64 -19.96 -35.16 18.26
C PRO A 64 -20.98 -36.21 18.76
N PRO A 65 -21.98 -36.57 17.95
CA PRO A 65 -23.01 -37.51 18.33
C PRO A 65 -22.48 -38.94 18.32
N GLU A 66 -23.07 -39.80 19.16
CA GLU A 66 -22.96 -41.25 18.97
C GLU A 66 -23.89 -41.69 17.84
N MET A 67 -23.36 -42.51 16.95
CA MET A 67 -24.07 -42.97 15.75
C MET A 67 -24.07 -44.50 15.68
N PRO A 68 -25.17 -45.13 15.20
CA PRO A 68 -25.22 -46.57 14.97
C PRO A 68 -24.38 -46.95 13.75
N ALA A 69 -24.05 -48.24 13.63
CA ALA A 69 -23.46 -48.77 12.40
C ALA A 69 -24.44 -48.59 11.23
N ALA A 70 -23.95 -48.07 10.12
CA ALA A 70 -24.77 -47.76 8.96
C ALA A 70 -25.05 -49.04 8.14
N LYS A 71 -26.27 -49.17 7.62
CA LYS A 71 -26.67 -50.25 6.69
C LYS A 71 -26.73 -49.76 5.25
N ILE A 72 -25.78 -48.91 4.89
CA ILE A 72 -25.71 -48.22 3.60
C ILE A 72 -24.93 -49.10 2.61
N ASP A 73 -25.34 -49.11 1.34
CA ASP A 73 -24.61 -49.83 0.31
C ASP A 73 -23.16 -49.29 0.16
N SER A 74 -22.23 -50.17 -0.18
CA SER A 74 -20.80 -49.82 -0.16
C SER A 74 -20.41 -48.69 -1.11
N LYS A 75 -21.16 -48.49 -2.21
CA LYS A 75 -20.88 -47.42 -3.17
C LYS A 75 -21.28 -46.07 -2.58
N GLN A 76 -22.47 -46.00 -2.01
CA GLN A 76 -23.00 -44.79 -1.40
C GLN A 76 -22.26 -44.45 -0.10
N ALA A 77 -21.93 -45.45 0.71
CA ALA A 77 -21.07 -45.29 1.90
C ALA A 77 -19.71 -44.68 1.54
N PHE A 78 -19.12 -45.08 0.41
CA PHE A 78 -17.84 -44.52 -0.05
C PHE A 78 -17.98 -43.06 -0.51
N ILE A 79 -19.08 -42.70 -1.17
CA ILE A 79 -19.33 -41.31 -1.59
C ILE A 79 -19.55 -40.42 -0.36
N MET A 80 -20.30 -40.88 0.64
CA MET A 80 -20.48 -40.17 1.91
C MET A 80 -19.16 -40.00 2.64
N LEU A 81 -18.32 -41.04 2.70
CA LEU A 81 -17.00 -40.97 3.29
C LEU A 81 -16.10 -39.95 2.57
N LYS A 82 -16.15 -39.90 1.24
CA LYS A 82 -15.41 -38.92 0.45
C LYS A 82 -15.87 -37.49 0.77
N TYR A 83 -17.19 -37.26 0.85
CA TYR A 83 -17.74 -35.97 1.23
C TYR A 83 -17.28 -35.56 2.64
N LEU A 84 -17.30 -36.46 3.61
CA LEU A 84 -16.78 -36.20 4.96
C LEU A 84 -15.27 -35.91 4.95
N SER A 85 -14.49 -36.51 4.06
CA SER A 85 -13.05 -36.22 3.93
C SER A 85 -12.77 -34.83 3.34
N GLU A 86 -13.65 -34.34 2.47
CA GLU A 86 -13.58 -32.98 1.91
C GLU A 86 -14.01 -31.95 2.96
N LEU A 87 -15.06 -32.22 3.72
CA LEU A 87 -15.52 -31.39 4.85
C LEU A 87 -14.42 -31.21 5.92
N MET A 88 -13.74 -32.29 6.28
CA MET A 88 -12.67 -32.32 7.29
C MET A 88 -11.47 -31.40 6.98
N VAL A 89 -11.36 -30.87 5.76
CA VAL A 89 -10.30 -29.91 5.37
C VAL A 89 -10.85 -28.58 4.86
N ALA A 90 -12.15 -28.34 5.00
CA ALA A 90 -12.85 -27.20 4.41
C ALA A 90 -12.54 -25.87 5.08
N ASP A 91 -12.24 -25.87 6.38
CA ASP A 91 -11.84 -24.72 7.18
C ASP A 91 -10.33 -24.40 7.09
N ALA A 92 -9.60 -25.14 6.23
CA ALA A 92 -8.16 -25.09 6.08
C ALA A 92 -7.37 -25.43 7.37
N HIS A 93 -7.99 -26.05 8.38
CA HIS A 93 -7.37 -26.44 9.63
C HIS A 93 -7.75 -27.86 10.07
N LEU A 94 -6.88 -28.83 9.76
CA LEU A 94 -7.15 -30.22 10.13
C LEU A 94 -6.81 -30.53 11.61
N SER A 95 -7.81 -30.55 12.48
CA SER A 95 -7.65 -30.83 13.90
C SER A 95 -7.55 -32.34 14.22
N PRO A 96 -6.96 -32.71 15.37
CA PRO A 96 -7.00 -34.09 15.87
C PRO A 96 -8.43 -34.59 16.18
N GLY A 97 -9.36 -33.68 16.45
CA GLY A 97 -10.76 -33.99 16.74
C GLY A 97 -11.49 -34.48 15.50
N GLU A 98 -11.34 -33.78 14.39
CA GLU A 98 -11.97 -34.12 13.12
C GLU A 98 -11.38 -35.41 12.53
N VAL A 99 -10.05 -35.59 12.55
CA VAL A 99 -9.44 -36.87 12.13
C VAL A 99 -10.01 -38.02 12.96
N ARG A 100 -10.17 -37.84 14.28
CA ARG A 100 -10.76 -38.87 15.15
C ARG A 100 -12.20 -39.18 14.75
N PHE A 101 -13.01 -38.15 14.52
CA PHE A 101 -14.40 -38.32 14.17
C PHE A 101 -14.58 -38.91 12.77
N PHE A 102 -13.75 -38.52 11.81
CA PHE A 102 -13.67 -39.13 10.47
C PHE A 102 -13.37 -40.63 10.54
N LEU A 103 -12.35 -41.01 11.33
CA LEU A 103 -12.01 -42.42 11.55
C LEU A 103 -13.16 -43.19 12.22
N TYR A 104 -13.87 -42.56 13.16
CA TYR A 104 -15.03 -43.15 13.82
C TYR A 104 -16.19 -43.38 12.84
N SER A 105 -16.61 -42.35 12.12
CA SER A 105 -17.69 -42.40 11.13
C SER A 105 -17.39 -43.38 10.00
N GLY A 106 -16.15 -43.41 9.52
CA GLY A 106 -15.72 -44.35 8.48
C GLY A 106 -15.76 -45.82 8.92
N ARG A 107 -15.48 -46.11 10.19
CA ARG A 107 -15.64 -47.48 10.73
C ARG A 107 -17.10 -47.89 10.82
N LEU A 108 -17.99 -46.97 11.18
CA LEU A 108 -19.43 -47.22 11.23
C LEU A 108 -20.04 -47.45 9.83
N LEU A 109 -19.43 -46.89 8.79
CA LEU A 109 -19.73 -47.18 7.39
C LEU A 109 -19.11 -48.50 6.87
N GLY A 110 -18.36 -49.23 7.72
CA GLY A 110 -17.79 -50.53 7.37
C GLY A 110 -16.41 -50.50 6.72
N PHE A 111 -15.71 -49.36 6.71
CA PHE A 111 -14.38 -49.26 6.10
C PHE A 111 -13.24 -49.68 7.05
N THR A 112 -12.19 -50.26 6.47
CA THR A 112 -11.00 -50.68 7.23
C THR A 112 -10.11 -49.50 7.60
N PRO A 113 -9.32 -49.61 8.69
CA PRO A 113 -8.37 -48.57 9.09
C PRO A 113 -7.38 -48.15 7.99
N ASP A 114 -6.98 -49.07 7.12
CA ASP A 114 -6.02 -48.78 6.04
C ASP A 114 -6.60 -47.84 4.98
N ILE A 115 -7.86 -48.06 4.58
CA ILE A 115 -8.57 -47.20 3.62
C ILE A 115 -8.76 -45.81 4.22
N LEU A 116 -9.23 -45.76 5.46
CA LEU A 116 -9.44 -44.51 6.18
C LEU A 116 -8.14 -43.72 6.34
N THR A 117 -7.04 -44.41 6.64
CA THR A 117 -5.72 -43.79 6.79
C THR A 117 -5.23 -43.18 5.47
N LYS A 118 -5.42 -43.89 4.35
CA LYS A 118 -5.08 -43.35 3.03
C LYS A 118 -5.92 -42.13 2.68
N LEU A 119 -7.23 -42.17 2.96
CA LEU A 119 -8.14 -41.07 2.64
C LEU A 119 -7.82 -39.79 3.42
N TRP A 120 -7.69 -39.85 4.75
CA TRP A 120 -7.40 -38.61 5.49
C TRP A 120 -6.01 -38.06 5.17
N LYS A 121 -5.01 -38.92 4.91
CA LYS A 121 -3.68 -38.47 4.44
C LYS A 121 -3.75 -37.81 3.06
N THR A 122 -4.62 -38.30 2.19
CA THR A 122 -4.84 -37.71 0.86
C THR A 122 -5.52 -36.35 0.97
N ALA A 123 -6.57 -36.23 1.78
CA ALA A 123 -7.23 -34.96 2.07
C ALA A 123 -6.25 -33.95 2.67
N ARG A 124 -5.42 -34.37 3.63
CA ARG A 124 -4.36 -33.53 4.19
C ARG A 124 -3.37 -33.05 3.14
N ALA A 125 -2.89 -33.94 2.26
CA ALA A 125 -1.95 -33.55 1.20
C ALA A 125 -2.57 -32.56 0.20
N GLN A 126 -3.87 -32.66 -0.06
CA GLN A 126 -4.61 -31.70 -0.88
C GLN A 126 -4.71 -30.33 -0.19
N LEU A 127 -4.98 -30.31 1.11
CA LEU A 127 -4.95 -29.08 1.91
C LEU A 127 -3.54 -28.46 1.92
N GLU A 128 -2.51 -29.25 2.25
CA GLU A 128 -1.12 -28.78 2.29
C GLU A 128 -0.62 -28.24 0.92
N ALA A 129 -1.26 -28.63 -0.19
CA ALA A 129 -0.93 -28.10 -1.52
C ALA A 129 -1.44 -26.66 -1.76
N THR A 130 -2.45 -26.20 -1.01
CA THR A 130 -2.99 -24.84 -1.12
C THR A 130 -2.36 -23.85 -0.14
N LEU A 131 -1.66 -24.37 0.88
CA LEU A 131 -1.02 -23.57 1.92
C LEU A 131 0.30 -22.94 1.47
N PRO A 132 0.75 -21.85 2.13
CA PRO A 132 2.00 -21.19 1.81
C PRO A 132 3.21 -22.11 1.90
N LYS A 133 4.06 -22.07 0.87
CA LYS A 133 5.33 -22.80 0.83
C LYS A 133 6.50 -21.92 1.22
N ALA A 134 7.49 -22.52 1.87
CA ALA A 134 8.72 -21.86 2.23
C ALA A 134 9.91 -22.83 2.21
N VAL A 135 11.11 -22.26 2.19
CA VAL A 135 12.35 -22.98 2.46
C VAL A 135 12.82 -22.62 3.86
N ALA A 136 13.05 -23.63 4.69
CA ALA A 136 13.61 -23.49 6.02
C ALA A 136 15.05 -24.00 6.07
N GLN A 137 15.97 -23.13 6.46
CA GLN A 137 17.34 -23.51 6.81
C GLN A 137 17.42 -23.75 8.32
N ILE A 138 17.70 -25.00 8.69
CA ILE A 138 17.75 -25.49 10.08
C ILE A 138 19.14 -26.11 10.29
N GLY A 139 20.03 -25.38 10.95
CA GLY A 139 21.45 -25.75 11.02
C GLY A 139 22.08 -25.82 9.63
N ASN A 140 22.58 -27.00 9.25
CA ASN A 140 23.20 -27.24 7.94
C ASN A 140 22.22 -27.83 6.91
N GLN A 141 20.95 -28.01 7.26
CA GLN A 141 19.94 -28.57 6.37
C GLN A 141 19.06 -27.45 5.82
N THR A 142 18.78 -27.53 4.53
CA THR A 142 17.81 -26.66 3.85
C THR A 142 16.69 -27.56 3.35
N VAL A 143 15.46 -27.28 3.76
CA VAL A 143 14.32 -28.17 3.51
C VAL A 143 13.13 -27.34 3.04
N GLU A 144 12.42 -27.85 2.05
CA GLU A 144 11.14 -27.29 1.62
C GLU A 144 10.06 -27.67 2.63
N ILE A 145 9.27 -26.69 3.04
CA ILE A 145 8.24 -26.84 4.06
C ILE A 145 6.95 -26.16 3.61
N THR A 146 5.83 -26.70 4.08
CA THR A 146 4.52 -26.07 3.99
C THR A 146 4.17 -25.49 5.34
N LEU A 147 3.79 -24.21 5.38
CA LEU A 147 3.37 -23.53 6.60
C LEU A 147 1.92 -23.91 6.93
N THR A 148 1.73 -24.67 8.00
CA THR A 148 0.41 -25.14 8.47
C THR A 148 -0.35 -24.08 9.24
N GLU A 149 0.36 -23.18 9.92
CA GLU A 149 -0.20 -21.97 10.53
C GLU A 149 0.78 -20.82 10.29
N LEU A 150 0.23 -19.63 10.07
CA LEU A 150 0.99 -18.39 9.95
C LEU A 150 0.24 -17.26 10.66
N HIS A 151 0.97 -16.50 11.48
CA HIS A 151 0.50 -15.30 12.18
C HIS A 151 1.64 -14.28 12.27
N ASP A 152 1.37 -13.06 12.73
CA ASP A 152 2.36 -11.97 12.77
C ASP A 152 3.61 -12.25 13.62
N SER A 153 3.52 -13.18 14.57
CA SER A 153 4.60 -13.46 15.54
C SER A 153 5.08 -14.92 15.56
N LYS A 154 4.33 -15.83 14.92
CA LYS A 154 4.56 -17.27 14.99
C LYS A 154 4.10 -17.97 13.73
N PHE A 155 4.66 -19.15 13.50
CA PHE A 155 4.27 -20.03 12.40
C PHE A 155 4.45 -21.48 12.83
N SER A 156 3.82 -22.41 12.11
CA SER A 156 4.05 -23.84 12.29
C SER A 156 4.24 -24.55 10.97
N PHE A 157 4.96 -25.66 10.99
CA PHE A 157 5.14 -26.56 9.85
C PHE A 157 5.39 -27.98 10.33
N ARG A 158 5.17 -28.96 9.45
CA ARG A 158 5.45 -30.37 9.74
C ARG A 158 6.88 -30.74 9.35
N PHE A 159 7.49 -31.60 10.17
CA PHE A 159 8.84 -32.10 9.96
C PHE A 159 8.97 -33.56 10.35
N GLY A 160 9.76 -34.34 9.62
CA GLY A 160 9.88 -35.79 9.82
C GLY A 160 10.68 -36.21 11.07
N GLN A 161 11.28 -35.25 11.78
CA GLN A 161 12.09 -35.52 12.96
C GLN A 161 11.95 -34.40 13.99
N ALA A 162 12.27 -34.70 15.24
CA ALA A 162 12.34 -33.69 16.28
C ALA A 162 13.52 -32.74 16.04
N LEU A 163 13.32 -31.46 16.30
CA LEU A 163 14.37 -30.45 16.25
C LEU A 163 15.00 -30.24 17.62
N THR A 164 16.24 -29.73 17.62
CA THR A 164 16.91 -29.30 18.84
C THR A 164 16.15 -28.11 19.44
N PRO A 165 15.81 -28.12 20.74
CA PRO A 165 15.11 -27.01 21.38
C PRO A 165 15.81 -25.66 21.12
N ASN A 166 15.03 -24.62 20.83
CA ASN A 166 15.52 -23.27 20.55
C ASN A 166 16.47 -23.15 19.34
N CYS A 167 16.49 -24.11 18.41
CA CYS A 167 17.32 -23.98 17.21
C CYS A 167 16.91 -22.77 16.36
N LYS A 168 17.90 -22.13 15.72
CA LYS A 168 17.65 -21.08 14.73
C LYS A 168 17.09 -21.69 13.45
N ILE A 169 16.12 -21.00 12.87
CA ILE A 169 15.49 -21.34 11.60
C ILE A 169 15.56 -20.08 10.75
N ILE A 170 16.15 -20.14 9.56
CA ILE A 170 16.05 -19.05 8.58
C ILE A 170 14.97 -19.45 7.59
N LEU A 171 13.90 -18.65 7.51
CA LEU A 171 12.74 -18.93 6.67
C LEU A 171 12.77 -18.03 5.43
N LYS A 172 12.51 -18.60 4.26
CA LYS A 172 12.32 -17.87 2.99
C LYS A 172 11.01 -18.31 2.34
N LEU A 173 10.03 -17.41 2.22
CA LEU A 173 8.75 -17.74 1.60
C LEU A 173 8.84 -17.73 0.07
N HIS A 174 8.09 -18.62 -0.56
CA HIS A 174 7.91 -18.62 -2.01
C HIS A 174 7.01 -17.47 -2.47
N ARG A 175 7.29 -16.95 -3.66
CA ARG A 175 6.43 -16.03 -4.42
C ARG A 175 5.62 -16.80 -5.46
N SER A 176 4.54 -16.18 -5.92
CA SER A 176 3.66 -16.73 -6.98
C SER A 176 4.38 -16.93 -8.31
N ASP A 177 5.44 -16.16 -8.58
CA ASP A 177 6.30 -16.27 -9.77
C ASP A 177 7.40 -17.34 -9.65
N GLY A 178 7.46 -18.06 -8.52
CA GLY A 178 8.46 -19.09 -8.24
C GLY A 178 9.77 -18.56 -7.62
N SER A 179 9.93 -17.24 -7.45
CA SER A 179 11.06 -16.66 -6.73
C SER A 179 10.85 -16.65 -5.20
N PHE A 180 11.78 -16.05 -4.43
CA PHE A 180 11.73 -16.01 -2.97
C PHE A 180 11.62 -14.59 -2.44
N TRP A 181 10.91 -14.43 -1.33
CA TRP A 181 10.98 -13.25 -0.46
C TRP A 181 12.29 -13.21 0.33
N ASP A 182 12.57 -12.06 0.95
CA ASP A 182 13.76 -11.89 1.78
C ASP A 182 13.72 -12.82 3.00
N PRO A 183 14.89 -13.36 3.43
CA PRO A 183 14.95 -14.27 4.56
C PRO A 183 14.58 -13.60 5.88
N ILE A 184 13.86 -14.32 6.73
CA ILE A 184 13.53 -13.91 8.09
C ILE A 184 14.13 -14.87 9.12
N ALA A 185 14.78 -14.31 10.14
CA ALA A 185 15.34 -15.07 11.25
C ALA A 185 14.25 -15.48 12.25
N CYS A 186 14.23 -16.77 12.56
CA CYS A 186 13.24 -17.39 13.44
C CYS A 186 13.93 -18.29 14.48
N ARG A 187 13.20 -18.60 15.55
CA ARG A 187 13.60 -19.56 16.57
C ARG A 187 12.49 -20.57 16.82
N MET A 188 12.86 -21.84 16.96
CA MET A 188 11.93 -22.88 17.39
C MET A 188 11.46 -22.60 18.82
N ALA A 189 10.13 -22.53 19.00
CA ALA A 189 9.47 -22.20 20.25
C ALA A 189 8.79 -23.42 20.91
N GLY A 190 8.46 -24.44 20.11
CA GLY A 190 7.79 -25.65 20.58
C GLY A 190 7.79 -26.73 19.52
N GLN A 191 7.58 -27.98 19.94
CA GLN A 191 7.30 -29.09 19.03
C GLN A 191 6.40 -30.10 19.70
N HIS A 192 5.57 -30.78 18.90
CA HIS A 192 4.75 -31.90 19.36
C HIS A 192 4.72 -32.99 18.29
N GLN A 193 4.72 -34.25 18.70
CA GLN A 193 4.54 -35.38 17.79
C GLN A 193 3.06 -35.47 17.39
N ASP A 194 2.77 -35.68 16.10
CA ASP A 194 1.41 -35.86 15.61
C ASP A 194 0.85 -37.18 16.18
N LYS A 195 -0.36 -37.13 16.75
CA LYS A 195 -1.02 -38.27 17.38
C LYS A 195 -1.41 -39.36 16.38
N PHE A 196 -1.70 -38.99 15.13
CA PHE A 196 -2.17 -39.88 14.08
C PHE A 196 -1.08 -40.18 13.02
N ASP A 197 0.01 -39.40 13.02
CA ASP A 197 1.19 -39.64 12.22
C ASP A 197 2.47 -39.63 13.06
N GLN A 198 2.78 -40.76 13.69
CA GLN A 198 3.94 -40.90 14.58
C GLN A 198 5.29 -40.60 13.90
N SER A 199 5.33 -40.59 12.56
CA SER A 199 6.52 -40.24 11.77
C SER A 199 6.70 -38.74 11.56
N SER A 200 5.81 -37.91 12.12
CA SER A 200 5.80 -36.48 11.92
C SER A 200 5.72 -35.70 13.23
N PHE A 201 6.46 -34.60 13.27
CA PHE A 201 6.42 -33.60 14.30
C PHE A 201 5.84 -32.31 13.72
N THR A 202 5.05 -31.60 14.51
CA THR A 202 4.69 -30.21 14.22
C THR A 202 5.65 -29.32 14.97
N ILE A 203 6.38 -28.50 14.22
CA ILE A 203 7.34 -27.53 14.74
C ILE A 203 6.66 -26.18 14.83
N LEU A 204 6.74 -25.54 15.99
CA LEU A 204 6.29 -24.17 16.22
C LEU A 204 7.50 -23.24 16.21
N GLY A 205 7.50 -22.25 15.33
CA GLY A 205 8.50 -21.19 15.24
C GLY A 205 7.97 -19.84 15.68
N ARG A 206 8.88 -18.97 16.13
CA ARG A 206 8.64 -17.54 16.39
C ARG A 206 9.64 -16.69 15.62
N PHE A 207 9.19 -15.54 15.12
CA PHE A 207 10.08 -14.59 14.45
C PHE A 207 10.97 -13.87 15.49
N GLU A 208 12.27 -13.79 15.22
CA GLU A 208 13.21 -13.05 16.09
C GLU A 208 13.28 -11.56 15.75
N GLN A 209 12.84 -11.20 14.54
CA GLN A 209 12.78 -9.84 14.04
C GLN A 209 11.33 -9.45 13.73
N LYS A 210 11.06 -8.14 13.71
CA LYS A 210 9.75 -7.62 13.31
C LYS A 210 9.48 -8.02 11.85
N VAL A 211 8.32 -8.62 11.61
CA VAL A 211 7.85 -8.93 10.26
C VAL A 211 7.62 -7.62 9.51
N ALA A 212 8.01 -7.59 8.23
CA ALA A 212 8.03 -6.41 7.38
C ALA A 212 7.74 -6.85 5.93
N GLU A 213 7.40 -5.89 5.08
CA GLU A 213 6.98 -6.15 3.69
C GLU A 213 7.96 -7.02 2.88
N PRO A 214 9.30 -6.88 2.98
CA PRO A 214 10.21 -7.69 2.17
C PRO A 214 10.16 -9.19 2.47
N HIS A 215 9.64 -9.60 3.64
CA HIS A 215 9.58 -11.00 4.05
C HIS A 215 8.37 -11.77 3.48
N GLY A 216 7.41 -11.09 2.85
CA GLY A 216 6.24 -11.74 2.21
C GLY A 216 5.14 -12.22 3.17
N ILE A 217 5.36 -12.21 4.48
CA ILE A 217 4.41 -12.74 5.48
C ILE A 217 3.16 -11.86 5.58
N LEU A 218 3.31 -10.53 5.56
CA LEU A 218 2.17 -9.61 5.68
C LEU A 218 1.22 -9.71 4.47
N GLN A 219 1.79 -9.97 3.29
CA GLN A 219 1.05 -10.17 2.04
C GLN A 219 0.15 -11.40 2.08
N ILE A 220 0.54 -12.42 2.86
CA ILE A 220 -0.26 -13.64 3.04
C ILE A 220 -1.31 -13.44 4.13
N LEU A 221 -0.96 -12.75 5.22
CA LEU A 221 -1.87 -12.53 6.35
C LEU A 221 -2.93 -11.46 6.09
N HIS A 222 -2.60 -10.47 5.27
CA HIS A 222 -3.46 -9.33 4.98
C HIS A 222 -3.54 -9.10 3.47
N PRO A 223 -4.00 -10.08 2.68
CA PRO A 223 -3.98 -9.99 1.22
C PRO A 223 -4.64 -8.71 0.70
N ASP A 224 -5.75 -8.26 1.31
CA ASP A 224 -6.46 -7.03 0.91
C ASP A 224 -5.63 -5.74 1.06
N GLN A 225 -4.65 -5.72 1.97
CA GLN A 225 -3.74 -4.58 2.14
C GLN A 225 -2.61 -4.60 1.10
N PHE A 226 -2.34 -5.77 0.49
CA PHE A 226 -1.20 -6.00 -0.39
C PHE A 226 -1.57 -6.41 -1.82
N THR A 227 -2.85 -6.61 -2.11
CA THR A 227 -3.40 -6.79 -3.46
C THR A 227 -3.01 -5.58 -4.31
N GLY A 228 -2.10 -5.79 -5.26
CA GLY A 228 -1.65 -4.77 -6.23
C GLY A 228 -0.23 -4.24 -6.04
N HIS A 229 0.55 -4.68 -5.03
CA HIS A 229 1.88 -4.07 -4.81
C HIS A 229 2.96 -4.44 -5.83
N ASP A 230 2.97 -5.63 -6.42
CA ASP A 230 3.96 -5.98 -7.45
C ASP A 230 3.66 -5.39 -8.83
N GLU A 231 2.38 -5.26 -9.21
CA GLU A 231 1.99 -4.64 -10.50
C GLU A 231 2.14 -3.12 -10.48
N ASN A 232 2.05 -2.49 -9.30
CA ASN A 232 2.19 -1.05 -9.14
C ASN A 232 3.64 -0.59 -8.95
N ILE A 233 4.64 -1.47 -8.89
CA ILE A 233 6.04 -1.05 -8.87
C ILE A 233 6.47 -0.71 -10.30
N LEU A 234 6.80 0.56 -10.53
CA LEU A 234 7.43 1.01 -11.75
C LEU A 234 8.94 0.98 -11.52
N LYS A 235 9.68 0.20 -12.31
CA LYS A 235 11.14 0.09 -12.19
C LYS A 235 11.80 1.20 -13.00
N PRO A 236 12.35 2.26 -12.36
CA PRO A 236 13.11 3.28 -13.06
C PRO A 236 14.42 2.71 -13.63
N ASN A 237 14.95 3.32 -14.70
CA ASN A 237 16.29 2.99 -15.20
C ASN A 237 17.36 3.59 -14.28
N LYS A 238 17.10 4.78 -13.71
CA LYS A 238 17.96 5.46 -12.75
C LYS A 238 17.84 4.83 -11.36
N ASP A 239 18.95 4.30 -10.84
CA ASP A 239 19.03 3.73 -9.49
C ASP A 239 18.81 4.75 -8.36
N SER A 240 18.90 6.05 -8.67
CA SER A 240 18.57 7.17 -7.77
C SER A 240 17.07 7.42 -7.60
N LEU A 241 16.22 6.74 -8.36
CA LEU A 241 14.77 6.88 -8.34
C LEU A 241 14.05 5.66 -7.74
N MET A 242 12.83 5.90 -7.29
CA MET A 242 11.79 4.89 -7.11
C MET A 242 10.60 5.27 -7.97
N GLY A 243 9.97 4.28 -8.61
CA GLY A 243 8.76 4.47 -9.39
C GLY A 243 7.59 3.68 -8.82
N ARG A 244 6.38 4.22 -8.97
CA ARG A 244 5.14 3.48 -8.76
C ARG A 244 4.06 3.90 -9.74
N LEU A 245 3.10 3.02 -9.98
CA LEU A 245 1.86 3.34 -10.66
C LEU A 245 0.82 3.73 -9.61
N VAL A 246 0.16 4.87 -9.84
CA VAL A 246 -0.96 5.37 -9.03
C VAL A 246 -2.20 5.55 -9.89
N HIS A 247 -3.38 5.68 -9.26
CA HIS A 247 -4.60 5.91 -10.02
C HIS A 247 -4.96 7.40 -10.05
N CYS A 248 -5.48 7.88 -11.18
CA CYS A 248 -5.96 9.25 -11.30
C CYS A 248 -7.33 9.42 -10.61
N PHE A 249 -7.47 10.39 -9.70
CA PHE A 249 -8.78 10.72 -9.11
C PHE A 249 -9.80 11.20 -10.15
N LEU A 250 -9.34 11.89 -11.20
CA LEU A 250 -10.22 12.59 -12.13
C LEU A 250 -10.90 11.65 -13.15
N CYS A 251 -10.13 10.74 -13.76
CA CYS A 251 -10.60 9.85 -14.84
C CYS A 251 -10.46 8.35 -14.53
N ASN A 252 -10.03 8.02 -13.30
CA ASN A 252 -9.82 6.67 -12.80
C ASN A 252 -8.85 5.81 -13.63
N GLU A 253 -7.91 6.44 -14.34
CA GLU A 253 -6.81 5.76 -15.02
C GLU A 253 -5.94 5.03 -13.99
N PRO A 254 -5.82 3.68 -14.04
CA PRO A 254 -5.10 2.91 -13.03
C PRO A 254 -3.57 2.98 -13.14
N ARG A 255 -3.03 3.41 -14.30
CA ARG A 255 -1.60 3.34 -14.59
C ARG A 255 -0.98 4.72 -14.81
N VAL A 256 -0.96 5.56 -13.78
CA VAL A 256 -0.27 6.85 -13.80
C VAL A 256 1.16 6.69 -13.25
N PRO A 257 2.22 6.92 -14.06
CA PRO A 257 3.60 6.87 -13.58
C PRO A 257 3.90 7.98 -12.57
N HIS A 258 4.38 7.60 -11.38
CA HIS A 258 4.84 8.51 -10.34
C HIS A 258 6.27 8.15 -9.94
N TYR A 259 7.18 9.12 -10.06
CA TYR A 259 8.60 8.96 -9.70
C TYR A 259 8.91 9.78 -8.45
N VAL A 260 9.76 9.22 -7.59
CA VAL A 260 10.26 9.89 -6.39
C VAL A 260 11.76 9.68 -6.32
N LEU A 261 12.48 10.75 -5.94
CA LEU A 261 13.90 10.67 -5.67
C LEU A 261 14.17 9.86 -4.40
N ARG A 262 15.11 8.92 -4.45
CA ARG A 262 15.55 8.19 -3.24
C ARG A 262 16.13 9.17 -2.22
N SER A 263 15.83 8.94 -0.95
CA SER A 263 16.35 9.79 0.12
C SER A 263 17.88 9.84 0.07
N ARG A 264 18.45 11.06 0.09
CA ARG A 264 19.89 11.33 0.04
C ARG A 264 20.60 10.79 -1.20
N SER A 265 19.90 10.61 -2.33
CA SER A 265 20.54 10.17 -3.58
C SER A 265 21.18 11.31 -4.38
N MET A 266 20.76 12.56 -4.16
CA MET A 266 21.33 13.75 -4.81
C MET A 266 21.87 14.73 -3.78
N ILE A 267 22.93 15.43 -4.15
CA ILE A 267 23.43 16.61 -3.46
C ILE A 267 22.72 17.82 -4.07
N THR A 268 22.07 18.63 -3.23
CA THR A 268 21.30 19.78 -3.67
C THR A 268 21.82 21.07 -3.06
N ALA A 269 21.82 22.13 -3.84
CA ALA A 269 22.04 23.50 -3.39
C ALA A 269 20.76 24.30 -3.66
N PRO A 270 20.14 24.91 -2.63
CA PRO A 270 18.97 25.75 -2.86
C PRO A 270 19.37 27.07 -3.52
N ASN A 271 18.58 27.51 -4.49
CA ASN A 271 18.69 28.84 -5.08
C ASN A 271 18.32 29.94 -4.06
N ILE A 272 18.45 31.21 -4.44
CA ILE A 272 18.17 32.34 -3.53
C ILE A 272 16.71 32.38 -3.02
N PHE A 273 15.77 31.74 -3.72
CA PHE A 273 14.36 31.61 -3.34
C PHE A 273 14.05 30.32 -2.57
N GLY A 274 15.04 29.46 -2.32
CA GLY A 274 14.89 28.20 -1.60
C GLY A 274 14.46 27.01 -2.46
N VAL A 275 14.45 27.14 -3.79
CA VAL A 275 14.18 26.02 -4.71
C VAL A 275 15.43 25.15 -4.82
N PRO A 276 15.35 23.82 -4.61
CA PRO A 276 16.52 22.95 -4.75
C PRO A 276 16.98 22.85 -6.22
N ALA A 277 18.26 23.09 -6.45
CA ALA A 277 18.97 22.66 -7.65
C ALA A 277 19.74 21.36 -7.37
N TYR A 278 19.70 20.43 -8.32
CA TYR A 278 20.34 19.12 -8.21
C TYR A 278 21.71 19.17 -8.90
N GLU A 279 22.78 19.19 -8.11
CA GLU A 279 24.13 19.43 -8.66
C GLU A 279 24.82 18.14 -9.11
N LYS A 280 24.76 17.09 -8.27
CA LYS A 280 25.46 15.84 -8.51
C LYS A 280 24.87 14.67 -7.69
N PRO A 281 25.08 13.42 -8.11
CA PRO A 281 24.64 12.26 -7.33
C PRO A 281 25.47 12.12 -6.05
N ALA A 282 24.85 11.54 -5.03
CA ALA A 282 25.52 11.10 -3.83
C ALA A 282 26.15 9.72 -4.07
N GLY A 283 27.48 9.62 -3.96
CA GLY A 283 28.21 8.38 -4.20
C GLY A 283 28.19 7.97 -5.68
N ASN A 284 27.88 6.71 -5.96
CA ASN A 284 27.95 6.11 -7.29
C ASN A 284 26.58 5.99 -7.99
N LEU A 285 25.54 6.66 -7.46
CA LEU A 285 24.20 6.64 -8.05
C LEU A 285 24.16 7.45 -9.35
N GLN A 286 23.17 7.16 -10.20
CA GLN A 286 22.94 7.89 -11.43
C GLN A 286 22.32 9.26 -11.15
N PHE A 287 22.87 10.30 -11.76
CA PHE A 287 22.36 11.66 -11.63
C PHE A 287 20.90 11.77 -12.12
N CYS A 288 20.09 12.52 -11.39
CA CYS A 288 18.74 12.88 -11.78
C CYS A 288 18.47 14.32 -11.37
N ASP A 289 18.24 15.19 -12.36
CA ASP A 289 17.61 16.48 -12.10
C ASP A 289 16.12 16.26 -11.87
N TYR A 290 15.74 16.18 -10.60
CA TYR A 290 14.36 15.86 -10.22
C TYR A 290 13.39 17.00 -10.55
N ASN A 291 13.87 18.23 -10.78
CA ASN A 291 13.02 19.33 -11.26
C ASN A 291 12.42 19.02 -12.63
N LEU A 292 13.02 18.11 -13.42
CA LEU A 292 12.45 17.70 -14.71
C LEU A 292 11.29 16.72 -14.57
N ILE A 293 11.26 15.90 -13.50
CA ILE A 293 10.34 14.75 -13.41
C ILE A 293 9.42 14.76 -12.19
N GLN A 294 9.51 15.75 -11.30
CA GLN A 294 8.70 15.80 -10.08
C GLN A 294 7.18 15.91 -10.34
N ILE A 295 6.77 16.35 -11.53
CA ILE A 295 5.36 16.43 -11.91
C ILE A 295 4.87 15.08 -12.41
N THR A 296 3.85 14.58 -11.72
CA THR A 296 3.06 13.41 -12.12
C THR A 296 1.92 13.88 -13.03
N THR A 297 1.80 13.29 -14.21
CA THR A 297 0.75 13.61 -15.19
C THR A 297 -0.02 12.36 -15.57
N CYS A 298 -1.35 12.42 -15.51
CA CYS A 298 -2.21 11.33 -15.97
C CYS A 298 -2.12 11.17 -17.50
N PRO A 299 -1.77 9.98 -18.03
CA PRO A 299 -1.64 9.75 -19.48
C PRO A 299 -2.98 9.65 -20.21
N LYS A 300 -4.11 9.69 -19.48
CA LYS A 300 -5.46 9.62 -20.07
C LYS A 300 -6.14 10.99 -20.14
N CYS A 301 -6.00 11.83 -19.10
CA CYS A 301 -6.69 13.12 -19.04
C CYS A 301 -5.77 14.33 -18.85
N GLY A 302 -4.45 14.16 -18.71
CA GLY A 302 -3.51 15.27 -18.55
C GLY A 302 -3.51 15.95 -17.17
N PHE A 303 -4.37 15.54 -16.24
CA PHE A 303 -4.35 16.07 -14.87
C PHE A 303 -2.98 15.88 -14.24
N SER A 304 -2.42 16.95 -13.67
CA SER A 304 -1.03 16.99 -13.24
C SER A 304 -0.85 17.62 -11.87
N ALA A 305 0.04 17.05 -11.06
CA ALA A 305 0.44 17.59 -9.76
C ALA A 305 1.83 17.07 -9.33
N ASN A 306 2.53 17.81 -8.48
CA ASN A 306 3.79 17.39 -7.85
C ASN A 306 3.61 16.68 -6.49
N ASP A 307 2.37 16.60 -6.00
CA ASP A 307 2.05 16.03 -4.69
C ASP A 307 1.21 14.76 -4.87
N LEU A 308 1.69 13.67 -4.28
CA LEU A 308 1.07 12.36 -4.38
C LEU A 308 -0.32 12.32 -3.74
N SER A 309 -0.67 13.27 -2.86
CA SER A 309 -2.03 13.36 -2.31
C SER A 309 -3.12 13.64 -3.36
N PHE A 310 -2.73 14.09 -4.56
CA PHE A 310 -3.63 14.33 -5.69
C PHE A 310 -3.84 13.09 -6.59
N PHE A 311 -3.34 11.93 -6.14
CA PHE A 311 -3.54 10.64 -6.81
C PHE A 311 -3.89 9.56 -5.78
N LYS A 312 -4.56 8.50 -6.23
CA LYS A 312 -4.91 7.35 -5.39
C LYS A 312 -3.71 6.42 -5.29
N LYS A 313 -3.24 6.18 -4.07
CA LYS A 313 -2.25 5.14 -3.74
C LYS A 313 -2.96 3.81 -3.51
N GLN A 314 -4.14 3.85 -2.90
CA GLN A 314 -5.02 2.73 -2.60
C GLN A 314 -6.42 3.00 -3.13
N ASN A 315 -7.20 1.96 -3.38
CA ASN A 315 -8.58 2.09 -3.90
C ASN A 315 -9.52 2.79 -2.92
N THR A 316 -9.18 2.81 -1.63
CA THR A 316 -9.93 3.47 -0.55
C THR A 316 -9.61 4.95 -0.38
N ASP A 317 -8.60 5.48 -1.10
CA ASP A 317 -8.22 6.88 -0.98
C ASP A 317 -9.33 7.80 -1.54
N GLU A 318 -9.60 8.89 -0.82
CA GLU A 318 -10.55 9.93 -1.24
C GLU A 318 -9.83 11.15 -1.83
N PRO A 319 -10.39 11.80 -2.87
CA PRO A 319 -9.77 12.97 -3.47
C PRO A 319 -9.78 14.16 -2.51
N PRO A 320 -8.71 14.96 -2.42
CA PRO A 320 -8.71 16.18 -1.61
C PRO A 320 -9.52 17.33 -2.23
N PHE A 321 -10.14 17.10 -3.39
CA PHE A 321 -10.88 18.09 -4.18
C PHE A 321 -12.18 17.52 -4.77
N ASN A 322 -13.07 18.40 -5.24
CA ASN A 322 -14.32 18.00 -5.88
C ASN A 322 -14.07 17.56 -7.34
N VAL A 323 -14.06 16.24 -7.56
CA VAL A 323 -13.81 15.61 -8.88
C VAL A 323 -14.89 15.96 -9.90
N GLU A 324 -16.15 15.99 -9.50
CA GLU A 324 -17.30 16.25 -10.38
C GLU A 324 -17.21 17.62 -11.03
N LYS A 325 -17.02 18.67 -10.22
CA LYS A 325 -16.87 20.05 -10.70
C LYS A 325 -15.63 20.26 -11.55
N LEU A 326 -14.52 19.62 -11.19
CA LEU A 326 -13.32 19.74 -12.00
C LEU A 326 -13.54 19.09 -13.38
N ASN A 327 -14.20 17.93 -13.43
CA ASN A 327 -14.51 17.23 -14.68
C ASN A 327 -15.38 18.06 -15.64
N GLU A 328 -16.26 18.94 -15.13
CA GLU A 328 -17.08 19.82 -15.96
C GLU A 328 -16.25 20.78 -16.83
N VAL A 329 -15.09 21.23 -16.33
CA VAL A 329 -14.26 22.25 -17.01
C VAL A 329 -12.96 21.69 -17.57
N TRP A 330 -12.45 20.60 -17.01
CA TRP A 330 -11.08 20.13 -17.27
C TRP A 330 -10.85 19.73 -18.73
N GLY A 331 -11.80 19.04 -19.35
CA GLY A 331 -11.65 18.55 -20.72
C GLY A 331 -11.41 19.67 -21.74
N GLU A 332 -12.08 20.81 -21.58
CA GLU A 332 -11.89 21.98 -22.46
C GLU A 332 -10.60 22.73 -22.11
N LYS A 333 -10.38 23.01 -20.83
CA LYS A 333 -9.25 23.83 -20.35
C LYS A 333 -7.89 23.19 -20.62
N SER A 334 -7.78 21.88 -20.42
CA SER A 334 -6.51 21.15 -20.56
C SER A 334 -6.18 20.79 -22.01
N LYS A 335 -7.16 20.87 -22.94
CA LYS A 335 -7.07 20.30 -24.29
C LYS A 335 -5.79 20.68 -25.03
N SER A 336 -5.48 21.98 -25.13
CA SER A 336 -4.33 22.46 -25.89
C SER A 336 -3.00 21.94 -25.34
N LEU A 337 -2.78 22.08 -24.03
CA LEU A 337 -1.55 21.64 -23.37
C LEU A 337 -1.42 20.12 -23.39
N TYR A 338 -2.53 19.41 -23.19
CA TYR A 338 -2.54 17.96 -23.17
C TYR A 338 -2.30 17.35 -24.56
N GLU A 339 -2.88 17.92 -25.62
CA GLU A 339 -2.57 17.54 -27.00
C GLU A 339 -1.11 17.79 -27.36
N GLU A 340 -0.49 18.84 -26.82
CA GLU A 340 0.95 19.07 -26.97
C GLU A 340 1.78 18.02 -26.23
N ALA A 341 1.40 17.64 -25.02
CA ALA A 341 2.09 16.61 -24.24
C ALA A 341 2.03 15.24 -24.95
N GLN A 342 0.89 14.92 -25.57
CA GLN A 342 0.72 13.71 -26.36
C GLN A 342 1.61 13.67 -27.62
N LYS A 343 1.93 14.82 -28.22
CA LYS A 343 2.83 14.87 -29.40
C LYS A 343 4.27 14.50 -29.05
N SER A 344 4.69 14.71 -27.82
CA SER A 344 6.05 14.38 -27.36
C SER A 344 6.30 12.87 -27.20
N LYS A 345 5.29 12.02 -27.44
CA LYS A 345 5.36 10.54 -27.34
C LYS A 345 5.76 10.07 -25.94
N GLU A 346 6.28 8.84 -25.82
CA GLU A 346 6.46 8.12 -24.55
C GLU A 346 7.40 8.82 -23.56
N SER A 347 8.40 9.61 -24.00
CA SER A 347 9.40 10.22 -23.11
C SER A 347 8.80 11.11 -22.03
N TYR A 348 7.72 11.84 -22.35
CA TYR A 348 7.02 12.72 -21.42
C TYR A 348 6.56 11.99 -20.13
N PHE A 349 6.14 10.73 -20.25
CA PHE A 349 5.64 9.92 -19.13
C PHE A 349 6.72 9.06 -18.46
N THR A 350 7.98 9.26 -18.84
CA THR A 350 9.13 8.52 -18.30
C THR A 350 10.03 9.41 -17.44
N GLU A 351 11.04 8.80 -16.82
CA GLU A 351 12.11 9.47 -16.10
C GLU A 351 13.14 10.18 -16.99
N ASP A 352 13.01 10.09 -18.31
CA ASP A 352 13.91 10.70 -19.30
C ASP A 352 13.25 11.93 -19.94
N ARG A 353 12.47 12.66 -19.15
CA ARG A 353 11.74 13.86 -19.58
C ARG A 353 12.71 14.95 -20.05
N SER A 354 12.47 15.50 -21.24
CA SER A 354 13.24 16.65 -21.74
C SER A 354 12.87 17.93 -20.99
N VAL A 355 13.67 18.99 -21.15
CA VAL A 355 13.38 20.31 -20.56
C VAL A 355 12.02 20.84 -21.04
N ASN A 356 11.71 20.74 -22.34
CA ASN A 356 10.44 21.21 -22.88
C ASN A 356 9.25 20.42 -22.31
N ASP A 357 9.40 19.10 -22.19
CA ASP A 357 8.38 18.26 -21.57
C ASP A 357 8.19 18.60 -20.09
N ALA A 358 9.27 18.88 -19.37
CA ALA A 358 9.21 19.29 -17.98
C ALA A 358 8.43 20.61 -17.84
N LEU A 359 8.76 21.62 -18.66
CA LEU A 359 8.04 22.89 -18.68
C LEU A 359 6.55 22.71 -18.96
N LEU A 360 6.20 21.88 -19.94
CA LEU A 360 4.81 21.57 -20.28
C LEU A 360 4.09 20.84 -19.13
N SER A 361 4.80 19.99 -18.38
CA SER A 361 4.24 19.35 -17.19
C SER A 361 3.94 20.34 -16.07
N TYR A 362 4.80 21.35 -15.87
CA TYR A 362 4.50 22.45 -14.96
C TYR A 362 3.30 23.26 -15.43
N ASP A 363 3.17 23.56 -16.72
CA ASP A 363 2.02 24.30 -17.26
C ASP A 363 0.70 23.56 -16.98
N LEU A 364 0.67 22.22 -17.20
CA LEU A 364 -0.48 21.38 -16.87
C LEU A 364 -0.76 21.34 -15.36
N ALA A 365 0.27 21.30 -14.51
CA ALA A 365 0.10 21.29 -13.06
C ALA A 365 -0.39 22.64 -12.53
N ILE A 366 0.14 23.75 -13.05
CA ILE A 366 -0.30 25.11 -12.76
C ILE A 366 -1.76 25.28 -13.17
N LEU A 367 -2.13 24.82 -14.37
CA LEU A 367 -3.52 24.81 -14.82
C LEU A 367 -4.41 23.98 -13.88
N SER A 368 -3.96 22.79 -13.47
CA SER A 368 -4.70 21.93 -12.54
C SER A 368 -4.98 22.65 -11.22
N MET A 369 -3.96 23.27 -10.61
CA MET A 369 -4.13 23.99 -9.34
C MET A 369 -4.95 25.27 -9.48
N ASN A 370 -4.84 25.99 -10.60
CA ASN A 370 -5.69 27.16 -10.89
C ASN A 370 -7.17 26.77 -11.02
N GLN A 371 -7.48 25.71 -11.77
CA GLN A 371 -8.86 25.23 -11.90
C GLN A 371 -9.42 24.76 -10.55
N LEU A 372 -8.60 24.10 -9.72
CA LEU A 372 -8.98 23.75 -8.35
C LEU A 372 -9.25 24.99 -7.48
N ALA A 373 -8.42 26.03 -7.59
CA ALA A 373 -8.63 27.29 -6.86
C ALA A 373 -9.89 28.05 -7.32
N GLU A 374 -10.25 27.95 -8.60
CA GLU A 374 -11.44 28.59 -9.17
C GLU A 374 -12.75 27.94 -8.66
N ILE A 375 -12.79 26.61 -8.58
CA ILE A 375 -14.00 25.87 -8.16
C ILE A 375 -14.14 25.72 -6.64
N GLU A 376 -13.06 25.96 -5.89
CA GLU A 376 -13.04 25.84 -4.44
C GLU A 376 -13.79 26.99 -3.75
N LYS A 377 -14.67 26.63 -2.81
CA LYS A 377 -15.50 27.57 -2.04
C LYS A 377 -14.88 27.91 -0.69
N ASP A 378 -14.12 26.99 -0.11
CA ASP A 378 -13.42 27.22 1.15
C ASP A 378 -12.23 28.15 0.94
N PRO A 379 -12.21 29.36 1.55
CA PRO A 379 -11.11 30.31 1.39
C PRO A 379 -9.75 29.75 1.79
N LYS A 380 -9.67 28.93 2.85
CA LYS A 380 -8.40 28.37 3.32
C LYS A 380 -7.86 27.35 2.31
N LYS A 381 -8.71 26.47 1.77
CA LYS A 381 -8.32 25.51 0.72
C LYS A 381 -7.94 26.22 -0.58
N LYS A 382 -8.68 27.27 -0.95
CA LYS A 382 -8.37 28.09 -2.13
C LYS A 382 -6.98 28.72 -2.03
N ILE A 383 -6.64 29.29 -0.87
CA ILE A 383 -5.30 29.84 -0.61
C ILE A 383 -4.23 28.75 -0.73
N ASN A 384 -4.49 27.53 -0.24
CA ASN A 384 -3.55 26.42 -0.40
C ASN A 384 -3.29 26.05 -1.87
N TYR A 385 -4.32 26.06 -2.73
CA TYR A 385 -4.11 25.85 -4.17
C TYR A 385 -3.31 26.99 -4.82
N ILE A 386 -3.59 28.25 -4.48
CA ILE A 386 -2.81 29.41 -4.96
C ILE A 386 -1.34 29.31 -4.53
N ARG A 387 -1.07 28.86 -3.30
CA ARG A 387 0.30 28.61 -2.83
C ARG A 387 0.98 27.48 -3.60
N LYS A 388 0.25 26.43 -3.97
CA LYS A 388 0.78 25.37 -4.85
C LYS A 388 1.09 25.90 -6.25
N VAL A 389 0.26 26.79 -6.81
CA VAL A 389 0.55 27.49 -8.08
C VAL A 389 1.87 28.27 -7.97
N ALA A 390 2.02 29.08 -6.92
CA ALA A 390 3.26 29.83 -6.69
C ALA A 390 4.49 28.93 -6.56
N SER A 391 4.38 27.81 -5.84
CA SER A 391 5.46 26.84 -5.74
C SER A 391 5.83 26.24 -7.10
N LEU A 392 4.84 25.84 -7.91
CA LEU A 392 5.07 25.30 -9.26
C LEU A 392 5.75 26.31 -10.18
N LEU A 393 5.33 27.59 -10.12
CA LEU A 393 5.96 28.68 -10.86
C LEU A 393 7.43 28.88 -10.47
N LEU A 394 7.77 28.78 -9.18
CA LEU A 394 9.16 28.87 -8.71
C LEU A 394 10.02 27.72 -9.23
N PHE A 395 9.53 26.49 -9.18
CA PHE A 395 10.24 25.33 -9.73
C PHE A 395 10.42 25.44 -11.25
N GLN A 396 9.38 25.88 -11.96
CA GLN A 396 9.46 26.12 -13.39
C GLN A 396 10.44 27.26 -13.73
N ALA A 397 10.49 28.33 -12.91
CA ALA A 397 11.43 29.43 -13.07
C ALA A 397 12.89 28.95 -12.95
N GLU A 398 13.19 28.06 -12.00
CA GLU A 398 14.51 27.44 -11.88
C GLU A 398 14.89 26.67 -13.15
N VAL A 399 14.00 25.81 -13.65
CA VAL A 399 14.23 25.07 -14.90
C VAL A 399 14.45 26.02 -16.08
N LEU A 400 13.68 27.11 -16.17
CA LEU A 400 13.84 28.12 -17.22
C LEU A 400 15.17 28.86 -17.12
N MET A 401 15.60 29.23 -15.90
CA MET A 401 16.82 29.98 -15.66
C MET A 401 18.06 29.17 -16.05
N GLU A 402 18.13 27.91 -15.59
CA GLU A 402 19.24 26.99 -15.92
C GLU A 402 19.28 26.64 -17.43
N ASN A 403 18.16 26.81 -18.14
CA ASN A 403 18.07 26.64 -19.59
C ASN A 403 18.14 27.95 -20.39
N GLN A 404 18.73 29.00 -19.81
CA GLN A 404 18.99 30.30 -20.46
C GLN A 404 17.71 31.04 -20.93
N GLN A 405 16.54 30.70 -20.37
CA GLN A 405 15.27 31.36 -20.66
C GLN A 405 14.91 32.40 -19.58
N ARG A 406 15.86 33.27 -19.25
CA ARG A 406 15.77 34.25 -18.15
C ARG A 406 14.47 35.07 -18.17
N ALA A 407 14.09 35.62 -19.32
CA ALA A 407 12.89 36.46 -19.41
C ALA A 407 11.60 35.72 -18.98
N LYS A 408 11.49 34.42 -19.30
CA LYS A 408 10.35 33.60 -18.86
C LYS A 408 10.47 33.22 -17.38
N ALA A 409 11.69 32.92 -16.90
CA ALA A 409 11.93 32.65 -15.50
C ALA A 409 11.52 33.84 -14.62
N GLU A 410 11.89 35.06 -15.03
CA GLU A 410 11.53 36.30 -14.35
C GLU A 410 10.03 36.58 -14.41
N SER A 411 9.39 36.34 -15.56
CA SER A 411 7.92 36.45 -15.67
C SER A 411 7.20 35.50 -14.71
N ASN A 412 7.72 34.29 -14.47
CA ASN A 412 7.17 33.38 -13.47
C ASN A 412 7.30 33.94 -12.04
N LEU A 413 8.43 34.60 -11.70
CA LEU A 413 8.59 35.24 -10.39
C LEU A 413 7.60 36.39 -10.19
N GLU A 414 7.33 37.18 -11.23
CA GLU A 414 6.30 38.23 -11.20
C GLU A 414 4.90 37.64 -10.98
N GLU A 415 4.56 36.55 -11.67
CA GLU A 415 3.29 35.84 -11.47
C GLU A 415 3.17 35.21 -10.07
N VAL A 416 4.29 34.76 -9.46
CA VAL A 416 4.30 34.32 -8.05
C VAL A 416 3.86 35.46 -7.12
N VAL A 417 4.44 36.65 -7.29
CA VAL A 417 4.09 37.82 -6.47
C VAL A 417 2.62 38.20 -6.69
N LYS A 418 2.19 38.29 -7.95
CA LYS A 418 0.81 38.59 -8.34
C LYS A 418 -0.22 37.59 -7.79
N ALA A 419 0.15 36.31 -7.69
CA ALA A 419 -0.71 35.28 -7.12
C ALA A 419 -0.80 35.37 -5.58
N LEU A 420 0.32 35.65 -4.89
CA LEU A 420 0.39 35.59 -3.43
C LEU A 420 -0.01 36.90 -2.75
N GLU A 421 0.34 38.07 -3.29
CA GLU A 421 0.05 39.37 -2.68
C GLU A 421 -1.43 39.59 -2.33
N PRO A 422 -2.41 39.27 -3.21
CA PRO A 422 -3.83 39.52 -2.92
C PRO A 422 -4.38 38.66 -1.77
N VAL A 423 -3.78 37.50 -1.51
CA VAL A 423 -4.22 36.55 -0.50
C VAL A 423 -3.33 36.52 0.73
N PHE A 424 -2.23 37.26 0.73
CA PHE A 424 -1.21 37.30 1.78
C PHE A 424 -1.80 37.56 3.17
N GLN A 425 -2.68 38.56 3.30
CA GLN A 425 -3.30 38.96 4.57
C GLN A 425 -4.26 37.91 5.16
N ASN A 426 -4.66 36.91 4.37
CA ASN A 426 -5.57 35.84 4.79
C ASN A 426 -4.81 34.56 5.19
N MET A 427 -3.48 34.61 5.23
CA MET A 427 -2.62 33.50 5.67
C MET A 427 -2.33 33.61 7.17
N GLU A 428 -2.09 32.48 7.83
CA GLU A 428 -1.88 32.40 9.28
C GLU A 428 -0.66 31.51 9.59
N GLY A 429 -0.02 31.71 10.74
CA GLY A 429 1.05 30.84 11.23
C GLY A 429 2.37 30.98 10.46
N ALA A 430 3.17 29.92 10.43
CA ALA A 430 4.43 29.88 9.67
C ALA A 430 4.26 30.19 8.16
N VAL A 431 3.05 29.96 7.62
CA VAL A 431 2.75 30.17 6.20
C VAL A 431 2.85 31.63 5.79
N ILE A 432 2.30 32.56 6.59
CA ILE A 432 2.36 33.99 6.25
C ILE A 432 3.79 34.53 6.37
N ILE A 433 4.55 34.03 7.34
CA ILE A 433 5.97 34.36 7.56
C ILE A 433 6.82 33.95 6.35
N HIS A 434 6.69 32.70 5.88
CA HIS A 434 7.43 32.21 4.72
C HIS A 434 7.03 32.93 3.43
N THR A 435 5.74 33.27 3.29
CA THR A 435 5.24 34.02 2.14
C THR A 435 5.78 35.44 2.12
N ALA A 436 5.85 36.11 3.28
CA ALA A 436 6.43 37.45 3.40
C ALA A 436 7.91 37.45 2.98
N LEU A 437 8.68 36.48 3.47
CA LEU A 437 10.09 36.32 3.11
C LEU A 437 10.26 36.07 1.60
N LEU A 438 9.45 35.19 1.00
CA LEU A 438 9.54 34.90 -0.42
C LEU A 438 9.25 36.13 -1.29
N ILE A 439 8.15 36.84 -1.01
CA ILE A 439 7.81 38.06 -1.78
C ILE A 439 8.90 39.13 -1.59
N PHE A 440 9.42 39.27 -0.38
CA PHE A 440 10.56 40.14 -0.10
C PHE A 440 11.78 39.79 -0.98
N GLN A 441 12.17 38.51 -1.01
CA GLN A 441 13.32 38.04 -1.80
C GLN A 441 13.13 38.31 -3.30
N ILE A 442 11.94 38.06 -3.85
CA ILE A 442 11.64 38.33 -5.26
C ILE A 442 11.74 39.83 -5.55
N LYS A 443 11.21 40.68 -4.67
CA LYS A 443 11.29 42.14 -4.86
C LYS A 443 12.73 42.67 -4.78
N ILE A 444 13.55 42.13 -3.87
CA ILE A 444 14.98 42.44 -3.82
C ILE A 444 15.69 42.01 -5.10
N TYR A 445 15.40 40.82 -5.62
CA TYR A 445 15.93 40.37 -6.90
C TYR A 445 15.62 41.34 -8.05
N PHE A 446 14.41 41.91 -8.10
CA PHE A 446 14.04 42.91 -9.11
C PHE A 446 14.53 44.34 -8.80
N GLY A 447 15.22 44.57 -7.68
CA GLY A 447 15.68 45.91 -7.26
C GLY A 447 14.57 46.81 -6.70
N ASP A 448 13.37 46.28 -6.43
CA ASP A 448 12.25 47.03 -5.86
C ASP A 448 12.33 47.08 -4.32
N THR A 449 13.33 47.80 -3.82
CA THR A 449 13.56 47.96 -2.38
C THR A 449 12.42 48.70 -1.68
N GLN A 450 11.70 49.56 -2.39
CA GLN A 450 10.59 50.34 -1.82
C GLN A 450 9.41 49.43 -1.48
N SER A 451 8.97 48.60 -2.41
CA SER A 451 7.91 47.64 -2.13
C SER A 451 8.39 46.52 -1.21
N ALA A 452 9.66 46.11 -1.26
CA ALA A 452 10.21 45.11 -0.34
C ALA A 452 10.12 45.56 1.12
N ALA A 453 10.31 46.86 1.41
CA ALA A 453 10.28 47.40 2.77
C ALA A 453 8.96 47.16 3.52
N GLN A 454 7.84 46.95 2.81
CA GLN A 454 6.55 46.64 3.46
C GLN A 454 6.56 45.27 4.16
N TYR A 455 7.26 44.28 3.60
CA TYR A 455 7.37 42.95 4.19
C TYR A 455 8.36 42.93 5.34
N MET A 456 9.41 43.76 5.29
CA MET A 456 10.31 43.96 6.41
C MET A 456 9.55 44.54 7.62
N LYS A 457 8.75 45.60 7.39
CA LYS A 457 7.88 46.18 8.43
C LYS A 457 6.86 45.18 8.97
N PHE A 458 6.26 44.36 8.10
CA PHE A 458 5.36 43.30 8.52
C PHE A 458 6.06 42.30 9.44
N MET A 459 7.25 41.82 9.07
CA MET A 459 8.03 40.86 9.85
C MET A 459 8.47 41.42 11.21
N ASP A 460 8.92 42.69 11.25
CA ASP A 460 9.27 43.37 12.50
C ASP A 460 8.04 43.57 13.41
N GLY A 461 6.86 43.75 12.83
CA GLY A 461 5.59 43.96 13.52
C GLY A 461 4.75 42.70 13.71
N TYR A 462 5.28 41.50 13.44
CA TYR A 462 4.50 40.26 13.46
C TYR A 462 4.07 39.83 14.87
N ASP A 463 4.98 39.95 15.84
CA ASP A 463 4.73 39.66 17.26
C ASP A 463 5.23 40.82 18.15
N PRO A 464 4.54 41.97 18.12
CA PRO A 464 5.00 43.18 18.80
C PRO A 464 4.94 43.04 20.34
N ASP A 465 4.07 42.16 20.83
CA ASP A 465 3.82 41.94 22.25
C ASP A 465 4.61 40.73 22.81
N GLY A 466 5.34 39.98 21.98
CA GLY A 466 6.06 38.77 22.38
C GLY A 466 5.13 37.66 22.90
N LYS A 467 3.94 37.53 22.30
CA LYS A 467 2.88 36.61 22.74
C LYS A 467 3.05 35.21 22.17
N LEU A 468 3.85 35.03 21.13
CA LEU A 468 4.12 33.70 20.59
C LEU A 468 4.84 32.85 21.64
N ASP A 469 4.50 31.56 21.72
CA ASP A 469 5.24 30.61 22.53
C ASP A 469 6.70 30.55 22.02
N PRO A 470 7.71 30.93 22.83
CA PRO A 470 9.11 30.94 22.42
C PRO A 470 9.63 29.58 21.94
N ASN A 471 8.99 28.47 22.37
CA ASN A 471 9.34 27.12 21.95
C ASN A 471 8.47 26.60 20.79
N GLY A 472 7.43 27.34 20.42
CA GLY A 472 6.54 27.03 19.32
C GLY A 472 7.22 27.08 17.96
N GLU A 473 6.66 26.35 16.99
CA GLU A 473 7.16 26.30 15.61
C GLU A 473 7.13 27.69 14.96
N GLU A 474 6.04 28.44 15.15
CA GLU A 474 5.86 29.77 14.57
C GLU A 474 6.89 30.80 15.06
N ALA A 475 7.24 30.80 16.35
CA ALA A 475 8.27 31.69 16.90
C ALA A 475 9.67 31.35 16.35
N LYS A 476 9.97 30.05 16.16
CA LYS A 476 11.22 29.60 15.55
C LYS A 476 11.32 30.05 14.10
N GLU A 477 10.26 29.84 13.32
CA GLU A 477 10.19 30.28 11.93
C GLU A 477 10.28 31.79 11.79
N LEU A 478 9.59 32.57 12.65
CA LEU A 478 9.72 34.03 12.66
C LEU A 478 11.17 34.46 12.86
N LYS A 479 11.88 33.88 13.83
CA LYS A 479 13.28 34.20 14.11
C LYS A 479 14.20 33.87 12.93
N VAL A 480 14.04 32.68 12.34
CA VAL A 480 14.86 32.23 11.20
C VAL A 480 14.59 33.11 9.97
N SER A 481 13.32 33.32 9.62
CA SER A 481 12.93 34.13 8.47
C SER A 481 13.31 35.60 8.63
N SER A 482 13.19 36.19 9.83
CA SER A 482 13.64 37.58 10.08
C SER A 482 15.15 37.75 9.93
N ASN A 483 15.94 36.78 10.40
CA ASN A 483 17.39 36.80 10.20
C ASN A 483 17.75 36.67 8.71
N LYS A 484 17.09 35.77 7.99
CA LYS A 484 17.30 35.58 6.55
C LYS A 484 16.88 36.83 5.76
N LEU A 485 15.78 37.49 6.14
CA LEU A 485 15.32 38.73 5.53
C LEU A 485 16.37 39.83 5.66
N LYS A 486 16.95 40.02 6.86
CA LYS A 486 18.02 40.99 7.11
C LYS A 486 19.25 40.70 6.25
N ALA A 487 19.71 39.45 6.21
CA ALA A 487 20.84 39.05 5.37
C ALA A 487 20.58 39.35 3.88
N VAL A 488 19.39 39.01 3.37
CA VAL A 488 19.00 39.31 1.98
C VAL A 488 18.98 40.83 1.72
N PHE A 489 18.56 41.64 2.69
CA PHE A 489 18.58 43.10 2.53
C PHE A 489 20.00 43.68 2.49
N ASP A 490 20.89 43.16 3.35
CA ASP A 490 22.28 43.58 3.43
C ASP A 490 23.02 43.20 2.13
N ASP A 491 22.72 42.01 1.58
CA ASP A 491 23.31 41.46 0.35
C ASP A 491 22.54 41.87 -0.94
N ARG A 492 21.59 42.79 -0.87
CA ARG A 492 20.72 43.17 -2.02
C ARG A 492 21.48 43.59 -3.29
N GLU A 493 22.67 44.19 -3.12
CA GLU A 493 23.50 44.67 -4.24
C GLU A 493 24.10 43.50 -5.04
N ILE A 494 24.23 42.31 -4.45
CA ILE A 494 24.71 41.10 -5.14
C ILE A 494 23.57 40.14 -5.49
N LEU A 495 22.40 40.27 -4.84
CA LEU A 495 21.23 39.41 -5.04
C LEU A 495 20.25 39.93 -6.11
N ASN A 496 20.53 41.08 -6.74
CA ASN A 496 19.68 41.62 -7.80
C ASN A 496 19.93 40.93 -9.15
N LYS A 497 18.95 41.06 -10.04
CA LYS A 497 18.98 40.48 -11.38
C LYS A 497 20.17 40.95 -12.21
N ASP A 498 20.61 42.19 -12.07
CA ASP A 498 21.71 42.71 -12.89
C ASP A 498 23.06 42.11 -12.49
N SER A 499 23.17 41.62 -11.25
CA SER A 499 24.39 41.03 -10.69
C SER A 499 24.45 39.52 -10.82
N LEU A 500 23.29 38.86 -10.92
CA LEU A 500 23.17 37.40 -10.95
C LEU A 500 23.09 36.86 -12.39
N SER A 501 23.94 35.88 -12.68
CA SER A 501 23.94 35.12 -13.95
C SER A 501 22.85 34.03 -13.97
N ARG A 502 22.56 33.45 -12.80
CA ARG A 502 21.54 32.43 -12.49
C ARG A 502 20.92 32.71 -11.12
N PHE A 503 19.93 31.96 -10.67
CA PHE A 503 19.33 32.17 -9.33
C PHE A 503 20.21 31.69 -8.15
N HIS A 504 21.48 31.42 -8.40
CA HIS A 504 22.46 30.97 -7.42
C HIS A 504 23.55 32.02 -7.31
N LEU A 505 24.11 32.18 -6.12
CA LEU A 505 25.34 32.94 -5.96
C LEU A 505 26.46 32.14 -6.64
N ASP A 506 27.21 32.80 -7.52
CA ASP A 506 28.42 32.21 -8.09
C ASP A 506 29.50 32.16 -7.00
N GLU A 507 30.22 31.03 -6.88
CA GLU A 507 31.29 30.82 -5.89
C GLU A 507 32.48 31.77 -6.07
#